data_AF-A0A7X0UXB8-F1
#
_entry.id   AF-A0A7X0UXB8-F1
#
_cell.length_a   1.000
_cell.length_b   1.000
_cell.length_c   1.000
_cell.angle_alpha   90.00
_cell.angle_beta   90.00
_cell.angle_gamma   90.00
#
_symmetry.space_group_name_H-M   'P 1'
#
loop_
_entity.id
_entity.type
_entity.pdbx_description
1 polymer ?
#
loop_
_entity_poly.entity_id
_entity_poly.type
_entity_poly.pdbx_seq_one_letter_code
_entity_poly.pdbx_strand_id
1 'polypeptide(L)'
;MPDIEYRTDAPEEVVCPRATRRDGVPVVYLHNERDAAHKGFVSVAGFLLRLAKREPNLACTGYRANGRQTTISFNKHDRVTLSPRLQAWLSTLSAPREGKSAAVVGFLANLMPLYTPEDHDGIWCARSLHDGTLILPVDESDWDEERGTVRVHWQGDAARESLVDGDQIATLALERYVHLHGAGASEEAIAAELWFMARHFHHKTGCHAYLPQLPEPPDTMTRLRRKAGEIGQGILTNLLTP
;
A
#
# COMPACT_ATOMS: atom_id res chain seq x y z
N MET A 1 -18.36 -9.54 16.76
CA MET A 1 -17.31 -8.64 16.27
C MET A 1 -17.90 -7.24 16.26
N PRO A 2 -17.71 -6.45 17.33
CA PRO A 2 -18.45 -5.21 17.54
C PRO A 2 -18.07 -4.11 16.54
N ASP A 3 -16.88 -4.20 15.93
CA ASP A 3 -16.43 -3.25 14.90
C ASP A 3 -17.18 -3.36 13.56
N ILE A 4 -18.13 -4.29 13.43
CA ILE A 4 -18.97 -4.46 12.26
C ILE A 4 -20.43 -4.41 12.72
N GLU A 5 -21.13 -3.38 12.28
CA GLU A 5 -22.55 -3.16 12.57
C GLU A 5 -23.37 -3.34 11.28
N TYR A 6 -24.42 -4.14 11.36
CA TYR A 6 -25.38 -4.35 10.28
C TYR A 6 -26.77 -3.93 10.71
N ARG A 7 -27.40 -3.02 9.96
CA ARG A 7 -28.75 -2.55 10.20
C ARG A 7 -29.78 -3.42 9.47
N THR A 8 -30.71 -4.00 10.21
CA THR A 8 -31.84 -4.78 9.64
C THR A 8 -33.00 -3.87 9.24
N ASP A 9 -33.91 -4.36 8.37
CA ASP A 9 -35.08 -3.58 7.92
C ASP A 9 -36.18 -3.49 8.98
N ALA A 10 -36.77 -4.63 9.35
CA ALA A 10 -37.86 -4.69 10.32
C ALA A 10 -37.76 -5.98 11.17
N PRO A 11 -37.84 -5.89 12.51
CA PRO A 11 -37.55 -4.67 13.27
C PRO A 11 -36.16 -4.13 12.92
N GLU A 12 -36.00 -2.80 12.95
CA GLU A 12 -34.70 -2.16 12.80
C GLU A 12 -33.88 -2.41 14.08
N GLU A 13 -32.76 -3.08 13.92
CA GLU A 13 -31.81 -3.38 14.99
C GLU A 13 -30.40 -3.42 14.40
N VAL A 14 -29.42 -3.16 15.26
CA VAL A 14 -28.00 -3.31 14.91
C VAL A 14 -27.56 -4.72 15.31
N VAL A 15 -27.07 -5.46 14.33
CA VAL A 15 -26.59 -6.83 14.48
C VAL A 15 -25.13 -6.91 14.11
N CYS A 16 -24.34 -7.66 14.87
CA CYS A 16 -22.93 -7.88 14.56
C CYS A 16 -22.67 -9.32 14.08
N PRO A 17 -21.61 -9.56 13.28
CA PRO A 17 -21.16 -10.91 12.95
C PRO A 17 -20.87 -11.75 14.19
N ARG A 18 -21.38 -12.98 14.17
CA ARG A 18 -21.13 -13.96 15.22
C ARG A 18 -19.84 -14.71 14.93
N ALA A 19 -18.85 -14.48 15.78
CA ALA A 19 -17.69 -15.35 15.88
C ALA A 19 -17.97 -16.45 16.91
N THR A 20 -17.56 -17.67 16.60
CA THR A 20 -17.54 -18.83 17.49
C THR A 20 -16.12 -19.39 17.54
N ARG A 21 -15.86 -20.46 18.31
CA ARG A 21 -14.56 -21.14 18.30
C ARG A 21 -14.72 -22.57 17.79
N ARG A 22 -13.80 -23.00 16.93
CA ARG A 22 -13.62 -24.41 16.52
C ARG A 22 -12.14 -24.73 16.66
N ASP A 23 -11.84 -25.78 17.41
CA ASP A 23 -10.46 -26.21 17.68
C ASP A 23 -9.55 -25.07 18.18
N GLY A 24 -10.10 -24.20 19.04
CA GLY A 24 -9.41 -23.04 19.59
C GLY A 24 -9.35 -21.81 18.67
N VAL A 25 -9.62 -21.95 17.37
CA VAL A 25 -9.58 -20.87 16.37
C VAL A 25 -10.91 -20.12 16.34
N PRO A 26 -10.91 -18.78 16.39
CA PRO A 26 -12.12 -18.00 16.19
C PRO A 26 -12.57 -18.09 14.73
N VAL A 27 -13.82 -18.47 14.50
CA VAL A 27 -14.41 -18.70 13.18
C VAL A 27 -15.75 -17.98 13.02
N VAL A 28 -16.09 -17.62 11.78
CA VAL A 28 -17.38 -17.07 11.36
C VAL A 28 -18.02 -18.04 10.38
N TYR A 29 -19.35 -18.16 10.43
CA TYR A 29 -20.11 -18.92 9.44
C TYR A 29 -20.48 -18.03 8.24
N LEU A 30 -20.07 -18.44 7.05
CA LEU A 30 -20.37 -17.85 5.76
C LEU A 30 -21.45 -18.65 5.03
N HIS A 31 -22.55 -17.99 4.69
CA HIS A 31 -23.70 -18.63 4.06
C HIS A 31 -23.42 -19.10 2.63
N ASN A 32 -22.56 -18.38 1.91
CA ASN A 32 -22.15 -18.70 0.54
C ASN A 32 -21.20 -19.91 0.46
N GLU A 33 -20.67 -20.40 1.59
CA GLU A 33 -19.71 -21.53 1.61
C GLU A 33 -20.23 -22.76 2.36
N ARG A 34 -21.55 -22.84 2.57
CA ARG A 34 -22.18 -23.96 3.28
C ARG A 34 -21.80 -25.33 2.70
N ASP A 35 -21.60 -25.39 1.38
CA ASP A 35 -21.33 -26.62 0.62
C ASP A 35 -19.82 -26.89 0.47
N ALA A 36 -18.96 -25.98 0.92
CA ALA A 36 -17.51 -26.17 0.91
C ALA A 36 -17.06 -27.23 1.93
N ALA A 37 -15.81 -27.72 1.79
CA ALA A 37 -15.24 -28.74 2.68
C ALA A 37 -15.27 -28.34 4.17
N HIS A 38 -15.09 -27.05 4.46
CA HIS A 38 -15.11 -26.47 5.80
C HIS A 38 -16.55 -26.15 6.30
N LYS A 39 -17.58 -26.53 5.53
CA LYS A 39 -19.02 -26.40 5.87
C LYS A 39 -19.43 -24.99 6.28
N GLY A 40 -18.92 -23.98 5.56
CA GLY A 40 -19.20 -22.56 5.79
C GLY A 40 -18.45 -21.92 6.95
N PHE A 41 -17.69 -22.64 7.77
CA PHE A 41 -16.87 -22.04 8.83
C PHE A 41 -15.49 -21.64 8.33
N VAL A 42 -15.21 -20.34 8.34
CA VAL A 42 -13.89 -19.76 8.01
C VAL A 42 -13.30 -19.08 9.24
N SER A 43 -11.98 -18.98 9.33
CA SER A 43 -11.34 -18.23 10.41
C SER A 43 -11.74 -16.75 10.36
N VAL A 44 -11.82 -16.09 11.52
CA VAL A 44 -12.07 -14.63 11.59
C VAL A 44 -11.01 -13.88 10.78
N ALA A 45 -9.74 -14.30 10.84
CA ALA A 45 -8.66 -13.71 10.05
C ALA A 45 -8.90 -13.86 8.54
N GLY A 46 -9.30 -15.05 8.08
CA GLY A 46 -9.63 -15.28 6.67
C GLY A 46 -10.84 -14.47 6.21
N PHE A 47 -11.88 -14.39 7.05
CA PHE A 47 -13.04 -13.54 6.79
C PHE A 47 -12.65 -12.05 6.66
N LEU A 48 -11.84 -11.56 7.60
CA LEU A 48 -11.39 -10.17 7.61
C LEU A 48 -10.51 -9.84 6.40
N LEU A 49 -9.65 -10.75 5.96
CA LEU A 49 -8.87 -10.57 4.74
C LEU A 49 -9.78 -10.47 3.50
N ARG A 50 -10.81 -11.31 3.42
CA ARG A 50 -11.79 -11.28 2.32
C ARG A 50 -12.63 -10.00 2.35
N LEU A 51 -12.99 -9.54 3.55
CA LEU A 51 -13.65 -8.26 3.76
C LEU A 51 -12.76 -7.09 3.32
N ALA A 52 -11.45 -7.14 3.64
CA ALA A 52 -10.46 -6.15 3.21
C ALA A 52 -10.34 -6.08 1.69
N LYS A 53 -10.40 -7.23 1.02
CA LYS A 53 -10.40 -7.37 -0.46
C LYS A 53 -11.74 -7.06 -1.13
N ARG A 54 -12.77 -6.64 -0.37
CA ARG A 54 -14.13 -6.35 -0.88
C ARG A 54 -14.71 -7.50 -1.69
N GLU A 55 -14.47 -8.73 -1.26
CA GLU A 55 -14.93 -9.91 -2.00
C GLU A 55 -16.46 -9.89 -2.19
N PRO A 56 -16.96 -10.07 -3.42
CA PRO A 56 -18.39 -10.02 -3.69
C PRO A 56 -19.14 -11.16 -3.02
N ASN A 57 -20.39 -10.91 -2.63
CA ASN A 57 -21.30 -11.90 -2.03
C ASN A 57 -20.84 -12.44 -0.66
N LEU A 58 -19.94 -11.73 0.01
CA LEU A 58 -19.58 -12.04 1.38
C LEU A 58 -20.82 -11.90 2.28
N ALA A 59 -21.22 -12.99 2.90
CA ALA A 59 -22.41 -13.03 3.74
C ALA A 59 -22.21 -13.95 4.93
N CYS A 60 -22.34 -13.39 6.14
CA CYS A 60 -22.08 -14.11 7.38
C CYS A 60 -23.30 -14.15 8.31
N THR A 61 -23.23 -15.00 9.32
CA THR A 61 -24.26 -15.10 10.34
C THR A 61 -24.15 -14.01 11.41
N GLY A 62 -25.27 -13.37 11.72
CA GLY A 62 -25.50 -12.57 12.92
C GLY A 62 -26.70 -13.09 13.72
N TYR A 63 -26.90 -12.59 14.94
CA TYR A 63 -28.06 -12.91 15.77
C TYR A 63 -28.76 -11.64 16.21
N ARG A 64 -30.07 -11.60 15.98
CA ARG A 64 -30.97 -10.55 16.44
C ARG A 64 -31.14 -10.58 17.96
N ALA A 65 -31.65 -9.51 18.55
CA ALA A 65 -31.88 -9.43 20.00
C ALA A 65 -32.80 -10.54 20.52
N ASN A 66 -33.72 -11.02 19.68
CA ASN A 66 -34.62 -12.14 19.99
C ASN A 66 -33.99 -13.54 19.82
N GLY A 67 -32.68 -13.62 19.57
CA GLY A 67 -31.95 -14.88 19.38
C GLY A 67 -32.16 -15.55 18.01
N ARG A 68 -32.95 -14.96 17.09
CA ARG A 68 -33.09 -15.49 15.74
C ARG A 68 -31.84 -15.17 14.90
N GLN A 69 -31.42 -16.16 14.11
CA GLN A 69 -30.34 -16.00 13.15
C GLN A 69 -30.76 -15.03 12.04
N THR A 70 -29.81 -14.20 11.60
CA THR A 70 -29.97 -13.34 10.42
C THR A 70 -28.71 -13.39 9.57
N THR A 71 -28.86 -13.14 8.27
CA THR A 71 -27.75 -13.01 7.34
C THR A 71 -27.30 -11.55 7.28
N ILE A 72 -26.02 -11.31 7.54
CA ILE A 72 -25.34 -10.03 7.30
C ILE A 72 -24.69 -10.12 5.94
N SER A 73 -25.18 -9.35 4.97
CA SER A 73 -24.62 -9.29 3.61
C SER A 73 -23.81 -8.01 3.45
N PHE A 74 -22.55 -8.16 3.03
CA PHE A 74 -21.64 -7.04 2.79
C PHE A 74 -21.82 -6.38 1.42
N ASN A 75 -22.68 -6.92 0.55
CA ASN A 75 -23.06 -6.27 -0.70
C ASN A 75 -23.95 -5.03 -0.48
N LYS A 76 -24.63 -4.96 0.67
CA LYS A 76 -25.54 -3.87 1.03
C LYS A 76 -24.76 -2.79 1.81
N HIS A 77 -24.01 -2.00 1.07
CA HIS A 77 -23.11 -0.98 1.60
C HIS A 77 -23.83 0.07 2.46
N ASP A 78 -25.12 0.30 2.22
CA ASP A 78 -26.00 1.17 3.00
C ASP A 78 -26.36 0.62 4.39
N ARG A 79 -26.12 -0.68 4.64
CA ARG A 79 -26.51 -1.37 5.87
C ARG A 79 -25.35 -1.77 6.75
N VAL A 80 -24.14 -1.83 6.21
CA VAL A 80 -22.93 -2.20 6.94
C VAL A 80 -22.15 -0.94 7.31
N THR A 81 -21.90 -0.76 8.60
CA THR A 81 -20.95 0.24 9.09
C THR A 81 -19.77 -0.48 9.73
N LEU A 82 -18.56 -0.07 9.35
CA LEU A 82 -17.31 -0.56 9.93
C LEU A 82 -16.75 0.53 10.86
N SER A 83 -16.24 0.17 12.03
CA SER A 83 -15.59 1.15 12.92
C SER A 83 -14.37 1.78 12.21
N PRO A 84 -14.02 3.06 12.47
CA PRO A 84 -12.85 3.70 11.85
C PRO A 84 -11.56 2.91 12.05
N ARG A 85 -11.37 2.34 13.25
CA ARG A 85 -10.22 1.47 13.57
C ARG A 85 -10.18 0.21 12.70
N LEU A 86 -11.32 -0.44 12.49
CA LEU A 86 -11.37 -1.62 11.62
C LEU A 86 -11.19 -1.25 10.16
N GLN A 87 -11.72 -0.11 9.70
CA GLN A 87 -11.48 0.38 8.33
C GLN A 87 -9.98 0.62 8.09
N ALA A 88 -9.30 1.29 9.02
CA ALA A 88 -7.85 1.50 8.96
C ALA A 88 -7.11 0.16 8.88
N TRP A 89 -7.40 -0.76 9.81
CA TRP A 89 -6.75 -2.07 9.84
C TRP A 89 -7.06 -2.97 8.63
N LEU A 90 -8.30 -2.95 8.10
CA LEU A 90 -8.62 -3.67 6.86
C LEU A 90 -7.84 -3.09 5.68
N SER A 91 -7.69 -1.78 5.63
CA SER A 91 -6.88 -1.11 4.60
C SER A 91 -5.42 -1.58 4.63
N THR A 92 -4.94 -2.02 5.80
CA THR A 92 -3.58 -2.53 5.97
C THR A 92 -3.42 -3.99 5.55
N LEU A 93 -4.46 -4.79 5.71
CA LEU A 93 -4.52 -6.14 5.13
C LEU A 93 -4.64 -6.12 3.61
N SER A 94 -5.22 -5.06 3.04
CA SER A 94 -5.28 -4.84 1.60
C SER A 94 -3.98 -4.24 1.05
N ALA A 95 -3.07 -3.74 1.89
CA ALA A 95 -1.86 -3.09 1.42
C ALA A 95 -0.92 -4.15 0.82
N PRO A 96 -0.63 -4.07 -0.49
CA PRO A 96 0.22 -5.05 -1.13
C PRO A 96 1.65 -4.92 -0.60
N ARG A 97 2.28 -6.09 -0.39
CA ARG A 97 3.71 -6.21 -0.07
C ARG A 97 4.56 -6.53 -1.29
N GLU A 98 3.91 -6.81 -2.41
CA GLU A 98 4.50 -7.19 -3.70
C GLU A 98 3.73 -6.48 -4.83
N GLY A 99 4.27 -6.46 -6.05
CA GLY A 99 3.67 -5.74 -7.20
C GLY A 99 4.28 -4.34 -7.40
N LYS A 100 3.95 -3.69 -8.53
CA LYS A 100 4.59 -2.41 -8.91
C LYS A 100 4.38 -1.30 -7.88
N SER A 101 3.16 -1.13 -7.37
CA SER A 101 2.87 -0.13 -6.32
C SER A 101 3.76 -0.29 -5.08
N ALA A 102 3.87 -1.52 -4.56
CA ALA A 102 4.73 -1.83 -3.41
C ALA A 102 6.21 -1.59 -3.71
N ALA A 103 6.67 -1.92 -4.92
CA ALA A 103 8.05 -1.67 -5.36
C ALA A 103 8.37 -0.17 -5.42
N VAL A 104 7.44 0.66 -5.92
CA VAL A 104 7.60 2.13 -5.94
C VAL A 104 7.72 2.68 -4.51
N VAL A 105 6.82 2.28 -3.61
CA VAL A 105 6.87 2.72 -2.21
C VAL A 105 8.16 2.29 -1.53
N GLY A 106 8.59 1.04 -1.74
CA GLY A 106 9.85 0.53 -1.24
C GLY A 106 11.05 1.33 -1.75
N PHE A 107 11.07 1.68 -3.03
CA PHE A 107 12.12 2.52 -3.61
C PHE A 107 12.15 3.90 -2.94
N LEU A 108 11.00 4.56 -2.85
CA LEU A 108 10.87 5.90 -2.25
C LEU A 108 11.27 5.90 -0.77
N ALA A 109 10.85 4.90 0.00
CA ALA A 109 11.19 4.78 1.42
C ALA A 109 12.71 4.73 1.67
N ASN A 110 13.48 4.27 0.68
CA ASN A 110 14.94 4.21 0.74
C ASN A 110 15.62 5.49 0.20
N LEU A 111 14.92 6.60 -0.06
CA LEU A 111 15.55 7.86 -0.50
C LEU A 111 15.93 8.76 0.68
N MET A 112 16.68 8.24 1.65
CA MET A 112 17.17 9.01 2.79
C MET A 112 18.13 10.14 2.35
N PRO A 113 18.03 11.37 2.88
CA PRO A 113 17.18 11.80 3.99
C PRO A 113 15.87 12.47 3.53
N LEU A 114 15.40 12.29 2.29
CA LEU A 114 14.13 12.86 1.84
C LEU A 114 12.93 12.05 2.34
N TYR A 115 13.10 10.74 2.36
CA TYR A 115 12.07 9.80 2.78
C TYR A 115 12.68 8.80 3.75
N THR A 116 11.84 8.33 4.68
CA THR A 116 12.18 7.26 5.60
C THR A 116 11.09 6.19 5.56
N PRO A 117 11.44 4.90 5.73
CA PRO A 117 10.43 3.87 5.89
C PRO A 117 9.64 4.07 7.19
N GLU A 118 8.33 3.86 7.13
CA GLU A 118 7.47 3.87 8.31
C GLU A 118 6.40 2.77 8.22
N ASP A 119 6.07 2.19 9.36
CA ASP A 119 4.85 1.43 9.54
C ASP A 119 3.73 2.37 10.03
N HIS A 120 2.75 2.63 9.17
CA HIS A 120 1.58 3.44 9.47
C HIS A 120 0.33 2.56 9.52
N ASP A 121 -0.20 2.35 10.73
CA ASP A 121 -1.35 1.47 11.02
C ASP A 121 -1.19 0.00 10.60
N GLY A 122 0.03 -0.48 10.34
CA GLY A 122 0.33 -1.81 9.81
C GLY A 122 0.60 -1.82 8.30
N ILE A 123 0.64 -0.66 7.64
CA ILE A 123 1.07 -0.49 6.26
C ILE A 123 2.50 0.00 6.23
N TRP A 124 3.36 -0.74 5.54
CA TRP A 124 4.70 -0.26 5.22
C TRP A 124 4.60 0.84 4.15
N CYS A 125 5.12 2.02 4.47
CA CYS A 125 5.00 3.22 3.64
C CYS A 125 6.30 4.02 3.62
N ALA A 126 6.38 4.97 2.69
CA ALA A 126 7.43 5.99 2.69
C ALA A 126 6.89 7.28 3.31
N ARG A 127 7.53 7.78 4.37
CA ARG A 127 7.23 9.10 4.94
C ARG A 127 8.22 10.12 4.40
N SER A 128 7.70 11.22 3.81
CA SER A 128 8.52 12.38 3.48
C SER A 128 8.96 13.10 4.75
N LEU A 129 10.26 13.36 4.88
CA LEU A 129 10.83 14.16 5.97
C LEU A 129 10.65 15.67 5.75
N HIS A 130 10.15 16.09 4.58
CA HIS A 130 9.90 17.50 4.29
C HIS A 130 8.62 18.01 4.97
N ASP A 131 7.53 17.27 4.89
CA ASP A 131 6.20 17.71 5.34
C ASP A 131 5.36 16.61 6.00
N GLY A 132 5.91 15.41 6.18
CA GLY A 132 5.21 14.28 6.78
C GLY A 132 4.26 13.52 5.84
N THR A 133 4.21 13.85 4.54
CA THR A 133 3.42 13.13 3.54
C THR A 133 3.72 11.63 3.56
N LEU A 134 2.67 10.80 3.56
CA LEU A 134 2.79 9.34 3.53
C LEU A 134 2.46 8.82 2.13
N ILE A 135 3.28 7.91 1.63
CA ILE A 135 3.08 7.24 0.35
C ILE A 135 2.89 5.76 0.62
N LEU A 136 1.68 5.28 0.37
CA LEU A 136 1.21 3.95 0.70
C LEU A 136 0.98 3.13 -0.59
N PRO A 137 1.23 1.82 -0.55
CA PRO A 137 0.97 0.96 -1.69
C PRO A 137 -0.54 0.71 -1.84
N VAL A 138 -0.99 0.40 -3.06
CA VAL A 138 -2.38 0.06 -3.39
C VAL A 138 -2.42 -1.25 -4.17
N ASP A 139 -3.48 -2.03 -3.93
CA ASP A 139 -3.71 -3.28 -4.64
C ASP A 139 -4.15 -3.02 -6.08
N GLU A 140 -3.27 -3.33 -7.02
CA GLU A 140 -3.48 -3.21 -8.46
C GLU A 140 -3.90 -4.57 -9.08
N SER A 141 -4.13 -5.63 -8.30
CA SER A 141 -4.34 -7.00 -8.83
C SER A 141 -5.53 -7.13 -9.78
N ASP A 142 -6.54 -6.28 -9.59
CA ASP A 142 -7.78 -6.28 -10.36
C ASP A 142 -7.77 -5.26 -11.52
N TRP A 143 -6.63 -4.60 -11.77
CA TRP A 143 -6.49 -3.58 -12.80
C TRP A 143 -6.11 -4.23 -14.13
N ASP A 144 -6.49 -3.60 -15.25
CA ASP A 144 -6.11 -4.07 -16.60
C ASP A 144 -4.58 -4.14 -16.77
N GLU A 145 -3.85 -3.26 -16.09
CA GLU A 145 -2.39 -3.24 -16.02
C GLU A 145 -1.94 -2.62 -14.69
N GLU A 146 -0.94 -3.23 -14.04
CA GLU A 146 -0.23 -2.61 -12.92
C GLU A 146 0.56 -1.40 -13.43
N ARG A 147 0.26 -0.21 -12.92
CA ARG A 147 0.91 1.05 -13.32
C ARG A 147 1.94 1.52 -12.30
N GLY A 148 1.91 0.95 -11.09
CA GLY A 148 2.67 1.48 -9.96
C GLY A 148 1.99 2.70 -9.37
N THR A 149 0.66 2.78 -9.44
CA THR A 149 -0.10 3.83 -8.75
C THR A 149 0.10 3.70 -7.24
N VAL A 150 0.13 4.82 -6.52
CA VAL A 150 0.27 4.86 -5.06
C VAL A 150 -0.83 5.71 -4.44
N ARG A 151 -1.16 5.45 -3.18
CA ARG A 151 -2.03 6.32 -2.38
C ARG A 151 -1.14 7.31 -1.63
N VAL A 152 -1.45 8.59 -1.73
CA VAL A 152 -0.73 9.65 -1.03
C VAL A 152 -1.65 10.24 0.03
N HIS A 153 -1.24 10.22 1.30
CA HIS A 153 -1.84 11.03 2.36
C HIS A 153 -1.01 12.29 2.54
N TRP A 154 -1.49 13.41 2.01
CA TRP A 154 -0.76 14.67 2.02
C TRP A 154 -0.54 15.15 3.45
N GLN A 155 0.72 15.42 3.81
CA GLN A 155 1.13 15.79 5.17
C GLN A 155 0.72 14.76 6.25
N GLY A 156 0.49 13.51 5.84
CA GLY A 156 0.07 12.42 6.73
C GLY A 156 -1.42 12.46 7.12
N ASP A 157 -2.22 13.32 6.49
CA ASP A 157 -3.66 13.41 6.74
C ASP A 157 -4.43 12.49 5.79
N ALA A 158 -5.04 11.44 6.34
CA ALA A 158 -5.85 10.47 5.59
C ALA A 158 -7.11 11.09 4.96
N ALA A 159 -7.61 12.23 5.47
CA ALA A 159 -8.72 12.95 4.84
C ALA A 159 -8.28 13.73 3.58
N ARG A 160 -6.97 13.93 3.40
CA ARG A 160 -6.36 14.58 2.24
C ARG A 160 -5.62 13.53 1.42
N GLU A 161 -6.37 12.58 0.87
CA GLU A 161 -5.82 11.52 0.05
C GLU A 161 -5.96 11.76 -1.46
N SER A 162 -5.05 11.18 -2.23
CA SER A 162 -5.18 11.04 -3.69
C SER A 162 -4.48 9.79 -4.19
N LEU A 163 -4.98 9.19 -5.26
CA LEU A 163 -4.25 8.19 -6.05
C LEU A 163 -3.42 8.92 -7.11
N VAL A 164 -2.13 8.60 -7.17
CA VAL A 164 -1.17 9.25 -8.06
C VAL A 164 -0.31 8.19 -8.71
N ASP A 165 0.05 8.36 -9.98
CA ASP A 165 1.03 7.50 -10.63
C ASP A 165 2.37 7.65 -9.92
N GLY A 166 2.92 6.53 -9.44
CA GLY A 166 4.09 6.53 -8.58
C GLY A 166 5.34 7.08 -9.26
N ASP A 167 5.40 7.03 -10.59
CA ASP A 167 6.46 7.62 -11.39
C ASP A 167 6.51 9.16 -11.30
N GLN A 168 5.37 9.84 -11.16
CA GLN A 168 5.31 11.28 -11.00
C GLN A 168 5.93 11.70 -9.65
N ILE A 169 5.61 10.96 -8.58
CA ILE A 169 6.21 11.18 -7.27
C ILE A 169 7.71 10.86 -7.29
N ALA A 170 8.09 9.72 -7.89
CA ALA A 170 9.48 9.32 -8.04
C ALA A 170 10.31 10.34 -8.83
N THR A 171 9.74 10.93 -9.89
CA THR A 171 10.41 11.97 -10.68
C THR A 171 10.85 13.15 -9.81
N LEU A 172 9.93 13.68 -9.00
CA LEU A 172 10.22 14.81 -8.10
C LEU A 172 11.16 14.39 -6.95
N ALA A 173 10.99 13.16 -6.44
CA ALA A 173 11.83 12.65 -5.37
C ALA A 173 13.28 12.44 -5.82
N LEU A 174 13.49 11.88 -7.01
CA LEU A 174 14.81 11.67 -7.59
C LEU A 174 15.53 12.98 -7.89
N GLU A 175 14.83 13.95 -8.46
CA GLU A 175 15.36 15.30 -8.70
C GLU A 175 15.92 15.90 -7.42
N ARG A 176 15.10 15.94 -6.36
CA ARG A 176 15.51 16.48 -5.05
C ARG A 176 16.61 15.65 -4.42
N TYR A 177 16.55 14.33 -4.54
CA TYR A 177 17.49 13.41 -3.91
C TYR A 177 18.88 13.60 -4.47
N VAL A 178 19.01 13.66 -5.79
CA VAL A 178 20.29 13.83 -6.46
C VAL A 178 20.86 15.22 -6.17
N HIS A 179 20.08 16.28 -6.25
CA HIS A 179 20.57 17.62 -5.93
C HIS A 179 21.02 17.76 -4.48
N LEU A 180 20.28 17.16 -3.54
CA LEU A 180 20.65 17.18 -2.14
C LEU A 180 22.00 16.48 -1.89
N HIS A 181 22.24 15.33 -2.52
CA HIS A 181 23.50 14.59 -2.37
C HIS A 181 24.63 15.13 -3.24
N GLY A 182 24.30 15.86 -4.31
CA GLY A 182 25.24 16.45 -5.26
C GLY A 182 25.57 17.91 -4.96
N ALA A 183 25.38 18.39 -3.73
CA ALA A 183 25.72 19.77 -3.37
C ALA A 183 27.19 20.10 -3.72
N GLY A 184 27.38 21.09 -4.60
CA GLY A 184 28.70 21.50 -5.10
C GLY A 184 29.21 20.70 -6.32
N ALA A 185 28.43 19.73 -6.82
CA ALA A 185 28.69 19.06 -8.08
C ALA A 185 28.34 19.95 -9.28
N SER A 186 28.89 19.64 -10.46
CA SER A 186 28.51 20.31 -11.70
C SER A 186 27.15 19.80 -12.22
N GLU A 187 26.50 20.58 -13.06
CA GLU A 187 25.23 20.20 -13.70
C GLU A 187 25.36 18.91 -14.52
N GLU A 188 26.50 18.69 -15.18
CA GLU A 188 26.75 17.44 -15.92
C GLU A 188 26.80 16.22 -14.99
N ALA A 189 27.37 16.38 -13.78
CA ALA A 189 27.42 15.33 -12.78
C ALA A 189 26.02 15.03 -12.21
N ILE A 190 25.23 16.07 -11.94
CA ILE A 190 23.83 15.95 -11.51
C ILE A 190 22.99 15.23 -12.58
N ALA A 191 23.10 15.64 -13.85
CA ALA A 191 22.36 15.03 -14.95
C ALA A 191 22.72 13.54 -15.12
N ALA A 192 24.01 13.19 -15.04
CA ALA A 192 24.43 11.80 -15.09
C ALA A 192 23.86 10.98 -13.92
N GLU A 193 23.90 11.51 -12.69
CA GLU A 193 23.37 10.78 -11.53
C GLU A 193 21.85 10.61 -11.61
N LEU A 194 21.12 11.63 -12.06
CA LEU A 194 19.69 11.51 -12.34
C LEU A 194 19.41 10.40 -13.36
N TRP A 195 20.25 10.26 -14.38
CA TRP A 195 20.05 9.25 -15.42
C TRP A 195 20.22 7.84 -14.85
N PHE A 196 21.27 7.65 -14.05
CA PHE A 196 21.48 6.37 -13.36
C PHE A 196 20.37 6.07 -12.35
N MET A 197 19.86 7.08 -11.64
CA MET A 197 18.79 6.89 -10.68
C MET A 197 17.45 6.57 -11.34
N ALA A 198 17.13 7.20 -12.47
CA ALA A 198 15.96 6.85 -13.26
C ALA A 198 16.03 5.40 -13.78
N ARG A 199 17.21 4.96 -14.22
CA ARG A 199 17.44 3.56 -14.62
C ARG A 199 17.32 2.59 -13.45
N HIS A 200 17.85 2.95 -12.29
CA HIS A 200 17.73 2.12 -11.10
C HIS A 200 16.28 1.99 -10.64
N PHE A 201 15.53 3.10 -10.64
CA PHE A 201 14.09 3.11 -10.38
C PHE A 201 13.36 2.18 -11.36
N HIS A 202 13.63 2.31 -12.66
CA HIS A 202 13.04 1.43 -13.67
C HIS A 202 13.38 -0.04 -13.44
N HIS A 203 14.64 -0.34 -13.13
CA HIS A 203 15.06 -1.71 -12.85
C HIS A 203 14.36 -2.31 -11.62
N LYS A 204 14.19 -1.52 -10.55
CA LYS A 204 13.60 -1.99 -9.28
C LYS A 204 12.07 -2.06 -9.30
N THR A 205 11.42 -1.24 -10.12
CA THR A 205 9.95 -1.06 -10.05
C THR A 205 9.22 -1.40 -11.34
N GLY A 206 9.92 -1.43 -12.48
CA GLY A 206 9.31 -1.52 -13.80
C GLY A 206 8.64 -0.22 -14.28
N CYS A 207 8.61 0.85 -13.48
CA CYS A 207 8.04 2.16 -13.82
C CYS A 207 9.08 3.08 -14.49
N HIS A 208 8.65 4.21 -15.05
CA HIS A 208 9.56 5.14 -15.76
C HIS A 208 9.44 6.56 -15.21
N ALA A 209 10.49 7.07 -14.57
CA ALA A 209 10.54 8.47 -14.15
C ALA A 209 10.52 9.41 -15.37
N TYR A 210 9.75 10.49 -15.28
CA TYR A 210 9.60 11.48 -16.35
C TYR A 210 10.75 12.49 -16.35
N LEU A 211 11.85 12.15 -17.03
CA LEU A 211 13.02 13.02 -17.20
C LEU A 211 13.37 13.17 -18.70
N PRO A 212 12.52 13.84 -19.50
CA PRO A 212 12.56 13.77 -20.97
C PRO A 212 13.79 14.43 -21.62
N GLN A 213 14.46 15.35 -20.93
CA GLN A 213 15.62 16.08 -21.46
C GLN A 213 16.95 15.49 -21.00
N LEU A 214 16.93 14.33 -20.34
CA LEU A 214 18.10 13.79 -19.68
C LEU A 214 18.95 12.95 -20.66
N PRO A 215 20.13 13.43 -21.07
CA PRO A 215 20.98 12.67 -21.98
C PRO A 215 21.58 11.45 -21.27
N GLU A 216 21.84 10.39 -22.03
CA GLU A 216 22.69 9.31 -21.53
C GLU A 216 24.10 9.85 -21.26
N PRO A 217 24.69 9.58 -20.07
CA PRO A 217 26.00 10.10 -19.73
C PRO A 217 27.08 9.49 -20.63
N PRO A 218 28.15 10.23 -20.97
CA PRO A 218 29.27 9.71 -21.75
C PRO A 218 29.95 8.51 -21.10
N ASP A 219 30.50 7.61 -21.91
CA ASP A 219 31.22 6.39 -21.48
C ASP A 219 32.30 6.63 -20.40
N THR A 220 32.96 7.79 -20.44
CA THR A 220 33.98 8.19 -19.46
C THR A 220 33.39 8.35 -18.06
N MET A 221 32.20 8.95 -17.92
CA MET A 221 31.49 9.09 -16.65
C MET A 221 30.98 7.74 -16.14
N THR A 222 30.47 6.89 -17.03
CA THR A 222 30.06 5.51 -16.70
C THR A 222 31.22 4.69 -16.15
N ARG A 223 32.43 4.86 -16.71
CA ARG A 223 33.67 4.23 -16.21
C ARG A 223 34.15 4.86 -14.91
N LEU A 224 34.03 6.18 -14.75
CA LEU A 224 34.39 6.91 -13.53
C LEU A 224 33.52 6.45 -12.35
N ARG A 225 32.20 6.32 -12.48
CA ARG A 225 31.35 5.75 -11.40
C ARG A 225 31.73 4.32 -11.03
N ARG A 226 32.07 3.48 -12.01
CA ARG A 226 32.54 2.10 -11.75
C ARG A 226 33.87 2.07 -10.98
N LYS A 227 34.69 3.12 -11.07
CA LYS A 227 35.96 3.27 -10.35
C LYS A 227 35.85 4.11 -9.06
N ALA A 228 34.96 5.09 -9.02
CA ALA A 228 34.83 6.12 -8.00
C ALA A 228 33.51 5.92 -7.26
N GLY A 229 33.51 5.00 -6.30
CA GLY A 229 32.53 4.99 -5.20
C GLY A 229 32.64 6.23 -4.29
N GLU A 230 32.98 7.40 -4.84
CA GLU A 230 33.37 8.62 -4.13
C GLU A 230 32.36 9.77 -4.31
N ILE A 231 31.40 9.68 -5.25
CA ILE A 231 30.20 10.51 -5.20
C ILE A 231 29.24 9.88 -4.18
N GLY A 232 29.49 10.22 -2.91
CA GLY A 232 28.60 9.99 -1.78
C GLY A 232 28.53 8.55 -1.29
N GLN A 233 29.28 8.23 -0.23
CA GLN A 233 29.02 7.04 0.61
C GLN A 233 27.56 6.95 1.11
N GLY A 234 26.78 8.03 1.03
CA GLY A 234 25.33 8.06 1.31
C GLY A 234 24.42 7.54 0.18
N ILE A 235 24.87 7.51 -1.08
CA ILE A 235 24.06 6.95 -2.19
C ILE A 235 24.18 5.42 -2.24
N LEU A 236 25.32 4.88 -1.81
CA LEU A 236 25.59 3.43 -1.83
C LEU A 236 24.81 2.63 -0.77
N THR A 237 24.41 3.25 0.34
CA THR A 237 23.65 2.57 1.40
C THR A 237 22.25 2.17 0.96
N ASN A 238 21.63 2.93 0.05
CA ASN A 238 20.30 2.61 -0.49
C ASN A 238 20.33 1.67 -1.70
N LEU A 239 21.52 1.44 -2.29
CA LEU A 239 21.74 0.51 -3.41
C LEU A 239 22.00 -0.94 -2.95
N LEU A 240 22.33 -1.15 -1.67
CA LEU A 240 22.78 -2.44 -1.13
C LEU A 240 21.71 -3.19 -0.32
N THR A 241 20.53 -2.61 -0.13
CA THR A 241 19.42 -3.32 0.53
C THR A 241 18.64 -4.09 -0.55
N PRO A 242 18.45 -5.42 -0.40
CA PRO A 242 17.79 -6.27 -1.40
C PRO A 242 16.38 -5.76 -1.77
#